data_AF-A0A8S3FGR6-F1
#
_entry.id   AF-A0A8S3FGR6-F1
#
_cell.length_a   1.000
_cell.length_b   1.000
_cell.length_c   1.000
_cell.angle_alpha   90.00
_cell.angle_beta   90.00
_cell.angle_gamma   90.00
#
_symmetry.space_group_name_H-M   'P 1'
#
loop_
_entity.id
_entity.type
_entity.pdbx_description
1 polymer ?
#
loop_
_entity_poly.entity_id
_entity_poly.type
_entity_poly.pdbx_seq_one_letter_code
_entity_poly.pdbx_strand_id
1 'polypeptide(L)' 'TLNLQSGIVKCLLNEGYLLYAACLDGHIRLLDIRNGEPLKEWKSGGGQGCEIMDMVITKDKRHLLCAYMQGSCRVFKLKE' A
#
# COMPACT_ATOMS: atom_id res chain seq x y z
N THR A 1 -3.85 -9.91 -13.44
CA THR A 1 -4.99 -9.72 -12.51
C THR A 1 -4.43 -9.47 -11.13
N LEU A 2 -4.72 -8.32 -10.52
CA LEU A 2 -4.29 -8.04 -9.14
C LEU A 2 -4.91 -9.09 -8.22
N ASN A 3 -4.08 -9.81 -7.46
CA ASN A 3 -4.58 -10.82 -6.53
C ASN A 3 -5.15 -10.10 -5.31
N LEU A 4 -6.47 -9.95 -5.25
CA LEU A 4 -7.18 -9.24 -4.18
C LEU A 4 -7.47 -10.13 -2.96
N GLN A 5 -6.99 -11.37 -2.91
CA GLN A 5 -7.30 -12.32 -1.82
C GLN A 5 -6.42 -12.18 -0.57
N SER A 6 -5.74 -11.05 -0.40
CA SER A 6 -4.95 -10.80 0.81
C SER A 6 -5.71 -9.95 1.83
N GLY A 7 -5.50 -10.23 3.12
CA GLY A 7 -6.05 -9.44 4.20
C GLY A 7 -5.57 -8.00 4.14
N ILE A 8 -6.49 -7.05 4.28
CA ILE A 8 -6.20 -5.62 4.35
C ILE A 8 -5.93 -5.25 5.80
N VAL A 9 -4.80 -4.61 6.06
CA VAL A 9 -4.41 -4.15 7.40
C VAL A 9 -4.76 -2.69 7.60
N LYS A 10 -4.61 -1.86 6.57
CA LYS A 10 -4.89 -0.44 6.66
C LYS A 10 -5.31 0.15 5.33
N CYS A 11 -6.26 1.09 5.39
CA CYS A 11 -6.65 1.91 4.25
C CYS A 11 -6.37 3.38 4.56
N LEU A 12 -5.79 4.10 3.60
CA LEU A 12 -5.55 5.54 3.67
C LEU A 12 -6.16 6.23 2.46
N LEU A 13 -7.02 7.22 2.68
CA LEU A 13 -7.51 8.10 1.64
C LEU A 13 -6.53 9.26 1.45
N ASN A 14 -6.16 9.55 0.20
CA ASN A 14 -5.29 10.67 -0.15
C ASN A 14 -5.82 11.34 -1.44
N GLU A 15 -5.48 12.62 -1.64
CA GLU A 15 -5.86 13.43 -2.82
C GLU A 15 -7.28 13.16 -3.36
N GLY A 16 -8.28 13.26 -2.48
CA GLY A 16 -9.69 13.13 -2.85
C GLY A 16 -10.14 11.68 -2.95
N TYR A 17 -9.91 11.04 -4.09
CA TYR A 17 -10.52 9.74 -4.45
C TYR A 17 -9.53 8.57 -4.51
N LEU A 18 -8.28 8.78 -4.07
CA LEU A 18 -7.23 7.77 -4.13
C LEU A 18 -7.15 7.00 -2.80
N LEU A 19 -7.51 5.72 -2.83
CA LEU A 19 -7.43 4.82 -1.68
C LEU A 19 -6.19 3.95 -1.78
N TYR A 20 -5.34 4.01 -0.75
CA TYR A 20 -4.18 3.15 -0.58
C TYR A 20 -4.53 2.05 0.42
N ALA A 21 -4.49 0.80 -0.01
CA ALA A 21 -4.72 -0.37 0.83
C ALA A 21 -3.40 -1.12 1.06
N ALA A 22 -2.99 -1.24 2.31
CA ALA A 22 -1.84 -2.06 2.72
C ALA A 22 -2.30 -3.49 3.04
N CYS A 23 -1.62 -4.47 2.48
CA CYS A 23 -2.05 -5.87 2.53
C CYS A 23 -1.00 -6.80 3.14
N LEU A 24 -1.46 -7.91 3.72
CA LEU A 24 -0.62 -8.96 4.32
C LEU A 24 0.22 -9.73 3.29
N ASP A 25 -0.01 -9.55 1.99
CA ASP A 25 0.82 -10.15 0.95
C ASP A 25 2.06 -9.29 0.61
N GLY A 26 2.29 -8.20 1.35
CA GLY A 26 3.40 -7.28 1.12
C GLY A 26 3.14 -6.26 0.03
N HIS A 27 1.91 -6.19 -0.49
CA HIS A 27 1.57 -5.24 -1.53
C HIS A 27 0.77 -4.07 -0.97
N ILE A 28 1.00 -2.90 -1.57
CA ILE A 28 0.14 -1.73 -1.38
C ILE A 28 -0.58 -1.48 -2.68
N ARG A 29 -1.90 -1.39 -2.62
CA ARG A 29 -2.77 -1.20 -3.78
C ARG A 29 -3.35 0.19 -3.77
N LEU A 30 -3.34 0.85 -4.91
CA LEU A 30 -4.02 2.11 -5.15
C LEU A 30 -5.30 1.86 -5.94
N LEU A 31 -6.42 2.38 -5.45
CA LEU A 31 -7.72 2.31 -6.11
C LEU A 31 -8.32 3.71 -6.27
N ASP A 32 -9.08 3.91 -7.34
CA ASP A 32 -10.05 5.01 -7.44
C ASP A 32 -11.36 4.57 -6.78
N ILE A 33 -11.75 5.25 -5.69
CA ILE A 33 -12.95 4.86 -4.94
C ILE A 33 -14.26 5.15 -5.67
N ARG A 34 -14.24 5.96 -6.73
CA ARG A 34 -15.48 6.34 -7.45
C ARG A 34 -16.03 5.20 -8.28
N ASN A 35 -15.15 4.34 -8.79
CA ASN A 35 -15.49 3.23 -9.67
C ASN A 35 -14.89 1.89 -9.20
N GLY A 36 -14.03 1.89 -8.18
CA GLY A 36 -13.36 0.69 -7.67
C GLY A 36 -12.18 0.24 -8.53
N GLU A 37 -11.78 1.03 -9.53
CA GLU A 37 -10.72 0.63 -10.46
C GLU A 37 -9.35 0.63 -9.76
N PRO A 38 -8.58 -0.46 -9.86
CA PRO A 38 -7.22 -0.49 -9.36
C PRO A 38 -6.30 0.30 -10.31
N LEU A 39 -5.60 1.29 -9.78
CA LEU A 39 -4.74 2.18 -10.56
C LEU A 39 -3.27 1.75 -10.53
N LYS A 40 -2.78 1.26 -9.39
CA LYS A 40 -1.36 0.93 -9.19
C LYS A 40 -1.14 -0.06 -8.05
N GLU A 41 0.01 -0.74 -8.08
CA GLU A 41 0.49 -1.58 -6.99
C GLU A 41 1.97 -1.31 -6.71
N TRP A 42 2.33 -1.15 -5.43
CA TRP A 42 3.71 -1.18 -4.97
C TRP A 42 3.98 -2.53 -4.32
N LYS A 43 4.93 -3.27 -4.90
CA LYS A 43 5.34 -4.59 -4.43
C LYS A 43 6.58 -4.45 -3.58
N SER A 44 6.53 -4.92 -2.33
CA SER A 44 7.73 -4.96 -1.49
C SER A 44 8.56 -6.21 -1.65
N GLY A 45 8.05 -7.20 -2.39
CA GLY A 45 8.55 -8.57 -2.44
C GLY A 45 7.42 -9.51 -2.00
N GLY A 46 7.33 -10.69 -2.63
CA GLY A 46 6.39 -11.73 -2.25
C GLY A 46 7.14 -12.81 -1.47
N GLY A 47 6.70 -13.14 -0.26
CA GLY A 47 7.34 -14.15 0.57
C GLY A 47 6.96 -14.01 2.04
N GLN A 48 7.36 -15.01 2.83
CA GLN A 48 7.15 -15.02 4.27
C GLN A 48 7.90 -13.86 4.93
N GLY A 49 7.22 -13.09 5.79
CA GLY A 49 7.79 -11.94 6.47
C GLY A 49 7.63 -10.62 5.72
N CYS A 50 7.02 -10.61 4.54
CA CYS A 50 6.69 -9.40 3.79
C CYS A 50 5.30 -8.84 4.15
N GLU A 51 4.60 -9.40 5.14
CA GLU A 51 3.30 -8.91 5.59
C GLU A 51 3.41 -7.46 6.06
N ILE A 52 2.60 -6.55 5.50
CA ILE A 52 2.57 -5.16 5.94
C ILE A 52 1.71 -5.05 7.18
N MET A 53 2.28 -4.49 8.25
CA MET A 53 1.61 -4.31 9.54
C MET A 53 1.11 -2.88 9.76
N ASP A 54 1.74 -1.90 9.11
CA ASP A 54 1.28 -0.51 9.11
C ASP A 54 1.80 0.27 7.89
N MET A 55 1.13 1.38 7.57
CA MET A 55 1.48 2.28 6.49
C MET A 55 1.13 3.73 6.83
N VAL A 56 1.95 4.66 6.34
CA VAL A 56 1.70 6.11 6.39
C VAL A 56 2.11 6.78 5.09
N ILE A 57 1.40 7.83 4.71
CA ILE A 57 1.78 8.75 3.63
C ILE A 57 2.39 9.98 4.28
N THR A 58 3.52 10.46 3.77
CA THR A 58 4.16 11.68 4.30
C THR A 58 3.27 12.91 4.10
N LYS A 59 3.44 13.91 4.97
CA LYS A 59 2.65 15.16 4.90
C LYS A 59 2.74 15.86 3.53
N ASP A 60 3.90 15.78 2.88
CA ASP A 60 4.13 16.33 1.55
C ASP A 60 3.60 15.44 0.41
N LYS A 61 3.02 14.27 0.74
CA LYS A 61 2.42 13.30 -0.18
C LYS A 61 3.38 12.80 -1.27
N ARG A 62 4.69 12.88 -1.04
CA ARG A 62 5.71 12.38 -1.99
C ARG A 62 6.17 10.97 -1.67
N HIS A 63 6.04 10.55 -0.42
CA HIS A 63 6.50 9.25 0.03
C HIS A 63 5.41 8.49 0.76
N LEU A 64 5.53 7.18 0.68
CA LEU A 64 4.73 6.23 1.42
C LEU A 64 5.70 5.32 2.17
N LEU A 65 5.49 5.21 3.47
CA LEU A 65 6.26 4.32 4.33
C LEU A 65 5.38 3.17 4.79
N CYS A 66 5.93 1.98 4.84
CA CYS A 66 5.29 0.83 5.47
C CYS A 66 6.27 0.06 6.35
N ALA A 67 5.72 -0.59 7.36
CA ALA A 67 6.43 -1.47 8.28
C ALA A 67 5.98 -2.92 8.07
N TYR A 68 6.92 -3.85 8.11
CA TYR A 68 6.69 -5.28 7.92
C TYR A 68 6.72 -6.05 9.24
N MET A 69 6.12 -7.24 9.25
CA MET A 69 6.11 -8.13 10.42
C MET A 69 7.52 -8.47 10.94
N GLN A 70 8.53 -8.55 10.06
CA GLN A 70 9.92 -8.86 10.42
C GLN A 70 10.71 -7.66 10.97
N GLY A 71 10.04 -6.54 11.31
CA GLY A 71 10.69 -5.38 11.92
C GLY A 71 11.50 -4.52 10.94
N SER A 72 11.33 -4.71 9.63
CA SER A 72 11.88 -3.82 8.61
C SER A 72 10.84 -2.82 8.11
N CYS A 73 11.29 -1.72 7.52
CA CYS A 73 10.44 -0.72 6.89
C CYS A 73 10.90 -0.42 5.48
N ARG A 74 10.00 0.03 4.61
CA ARG A 74 10.33 0.48 3.25
C ARG A 74 9.65 1.79 2.92
N VAL A 75 10.33 2.57 2.09
CA VAL A 75 9.84 3.83 1.54
C VAL A 75 9.62 3.70 0.04
N PHE A 76 8.46 4.12 -0.43
CA PHE A 76 8.11 4.23 -1.84
C PHE A 76 7.90 5.69 -2.21
N LYS A 77 8.37 6.07 -3.41
CA LYS A 77 8.01 7.36 -4.02
C LYS A 77 6.63 7.26 -4.66
N LEU A 78 5.79 8.25 -4.44
CA LEU A 78 4.45 8.35 -5.01
C LEU A 78 4.42 9.12 -6.34
N LYS A 79 5.30 10.12 -6.47
CA LYS A 79 5.51 10.94 -7.67
C LYS A 79 7.00 10.86 -8.03
N GLU A 80 7.35 11.01 -9.31
CA GLU A 80 8.75 11.27 -9.70
C GLU A 80 9.21 12.65 -9.18
#